data_AF-A0A3P7R5U5-F1
#
_entry.id   AF-A0A3P7R5U5-F1
#
_cell.length_a   1.000
_cell.length_b   1.000
_cell.length_c   1.000
_cell.angle_alpha   90.00
_cell.angle_beta   90.00
_cell.angle_gamma   90.00
#
_symmetry.space_group_name_H-M   'P 1'
#
loop_
_entity.id
_entity.type
_entity.pdbx_description
1 polymer ?
#
loop_
_entity_poly.entity_id
_entity_poly.type
_entity_poly.pdbx_seq_one_letter_code
_entity_poly.pdbx_strand_id
1 'polypeptide(L)'
;SLSLAVEEFLGTVKNSLPPREFVQKEKLIILAAHKLIYIGDTVSQCVSDQAASNSLRQCADRLCEQLKECMKATKLTSEEVSLTDGLSE
;
A
#
# COMPACT_ATOMS: atom_id res chain seq x y z
N SER A 1 12.55 1.35 -2.07
CA SER A 1 11.86 0.22 -2.72
C SER A 1 10.50 0.02 -2.05
N LEU A 2 9.61 -0.80 -2.61
CA LEU A 2 8.34 -1.15 -1.94
C LEU A 2 8.61 -1.85 -0.59
N SER A 3 9.57 -2.77 -0.53
CA SER A 3 9.96 -3.47 0.70
C SER A 3 10.34 -2.50 1.82
N LEU A 4 11.20 -1.53 1.55
CA LEU A 4 11.62 -0.53 2.53
C LEU A 4 10.45 0.34 3.01
N ALA A 5 9.54 0.74 2.10
CA ALA A 5 8.38 1.53 2.48
C ALA A 5 7.44 0.76 3.42
N VAL A 6 7.28 -0.55 3.18
CA VAL A 6 6.52 -1.45 4.07
C VAL A 6 7.22 -1.60 5.41
N GLU A 7 8.53 -1.82 5.44
CA GLU A 7 9.30 -1.93 6.68
C GLU A 7 9.20 -0.65 7.53
N GLU A 8 9.33 0.52 6.92
CA GLU A 8 9.18 1.81 7.61
C GLU A 8 7.77 2.01 8.17
N PHE A 9 6.73 1.65 7.41
CA PHE A 9 5.35 1.70 7.87
C PHE A 9 5.12 0.76 9.06
N LEU A 10 5.56 -0.49 8.96
CA LEU A 10 5.46 -1.44 10.08
C LEU A 10 6.23 -0.95 11.32
N GLY A 11 7.35 -0.25 11.12
CA GLY A 11 8.08 0.43 12.19
C GLY A 11 7.23 1.48 12.91
N THR A 12 6.45 2.28 12.17
CA THR A 12 5.55 3.28 12.78
C THR A 12 4.45 2.63 13.62
N VAL A 13 3.87 1.52 13.16
CA VAL A 13 2.86 0.77 13.90
C VAL A 13 3.45 0.10 15.14
N LYS A 14 4.61 -0.56 15.00
CA LYS A 14 5.29 -1.26 16.10
C LYS A 14 5.67 -0.33 17.25
N ASN A 15 6.04 0.90 16.93
CA ASN A 15 6.44 1.91 17.92
C ASN A 15 5.27 2.75 18.43
N SER A 16 4.02 2.39 18.08
CA SER A 16 2.82 3.13 18.46
C SER A 16 2.91 4.62 18.12
N LEU A 17 3.51 4.95 16.96
CA LEU A 17 3.62 6.33 16.50
C LEU A 17 2.23 6.87 16.15
N PRO A 18 2.01 8.19 16.29
CA PRO A 18 0.69 8.78 16.07
C PRO A 18 0.22 8.60 14.62
N PRO A 19 -1.09 8.69 14.36
CA PRO A 19 -1.68 8.44 13.04
C PRO A 19 -1.02 9.16 11.88
N ARG A 20 -0.59 10.41 12.11
CA ARG A 20 0.14 11.21 11.13
C ARG A 20 1.35 10.48 10.54
N GLU A 21 2.12 9.77 11.37
CA GLU A 21 3.37 9.14 10.96
C GLU A 21 3.13 7.91 10.08
N PHE A 22 2.27 7.00 10.51
CA PHE A 22 1.97 5.80 9.71
C PHE A 22 1.21 6.14 8.42
N VAL A 23 0.30 7.13 8.45
CA VAL A 23 -0.39 7.64 7.24
C VAL A 23 0.61 8.26 6.26
N GLN A 24 1.66 8.93 6.75
CA GLN A 24 2.71 9.46 5.88
C GLN A 24 3.53 8.34 5.22
N LYS A 25 3.88 7.28 5.97
CA LYS A 25 4.60 6.12 5.43
C LYS A 25 3.76 5.31 4.44
N GLU A 26 2.47 5.18 4.69
CA GLU A 26 1.51 4.54 3.79
C GLU A 26 1.52 5.19 2.38
N LYS A 27 1.61 6.53 2.29
CA LYS A 27 1.71 7.23 1.00
C LYS A 27 2.94 6.79 0.18
N LEU A 28 4.05 6.47 0.84
CA LEU A 28 5.26 5.98 0.18
C LEU A 28 5.06 4.56 -0.37
N ILE A 29 4.31 3.72 0.35
CA ILE A 29 3.90 2.38 -0.13
C ILE A 29 3.07 2.52 -1.40
N ILE A 30 2.06 3.40 -1.41
CA ILE A 30 1.20 3.65 -2.58
C ILE A 30 2.06 4.07 -3.79
N LEU A 31 2.95 5.05 -3.61
CA LEU A 31 3.83 5.53 -4.68
C LEU A 31 4.76 4.45 -5.22
N ALA A 32 5.35 3.64 -4.33
CA ALA A 32 6.26 2.57 -4.74
C ALA A 32 5.51 1.44 -5.46
N ALA A 33 4.33 1.07 -4.98
CA ALA A 33 3.54 0.00 -5.57
C ALA A 33 2.88 0.42 -6.89
N HIS A 34 2.48 1.68 -7.04
CA HIS A 34 1.95 2.22 -8.29
C HIS A 34 2.96 2.10 -9.44
N LYS A 35 4.27 2.26 -9.15
CA LYS A 35 5.32 2.02 -10.14
C LYS A 35 5.36 0.55 -10.60
N LEU A 36 5.21 -0.39 -9.68
CA LEU A 36 5.20 -1.83 -10.01
C LEU A 36 3.96 -2.23 -10.80
N ILE A 37 2.79 -1.69 -10.42
CA ILE A 37 1.53 -1.89 -11.16
C ILE A 37 1.69 -1.37 -12.59
N TYR A 38 2.17 -0.14 -12.76
CA TYR A 38 2.41 0.45 -14.08
C TYR A 38 3.36 -0.37 -14.94
N ILE A 39 4.45 -0.89 -14.35
CA ILE A 39 5.37 -1.78 -15.04
C ILE A 39 4.66 -3.07 -15.45
N GLY A 40 3.89 -3.70 -14.55
CA GLY A 40 3.12 -4.91 -14.84
C GLY A 40 2.13 -4.72 -15.99
N ASP A 41 1.37 -3.62 -15.95
CA ASP A 41 0.41 -3.25 -17.00
C ASP A 41 1.09 -3.00 -18.34
N THR A 42 2.22 -2.29 -18.34
CA THR A 42 2.98 -1.98 -19.55
C THR A 42 3.55 -3.26 -20.16
N VAL A 43 4.18 -4.12 -19.36
CA VAL A 43 4.77 -5.37 -19.86
C VAL A 43 3.67 -6.32 -20.34
N SER A 44 2.52 -6.38 -19.66
CA SER A 44 1.39 -7.23 -20.08
C SER A 44 0.89 -6.90 -21.50
N GLN A 45 1.02 -5.63 -21.94
CA GLN A 45 0.65 -5.18 -23.28
C GLN A 45 1.72 -5.47 -24.34
N CYS A 46 2.96 -5.70 -23.93
CA CYS A 46 4.10 -5.89 -24.84
C CYS A 46 4.50 -7.37 -25.02
N VAL A 47 4.03 -8.27 -24.16
CA VAL A 47 4.37 -9.70 -24.22
C VAL A 47 3.45 -10.45 -25.16
N SER A 48 4.02 -11.22 -26.10
CA SER A 48 3.27 -12.02 -27.08
C SER A 48 2.69 -13.32 -26.51
N ASP A 49 3.28 -13.85 -25.43
CA ASP A 49 2.74 -15.01 -24.73
C ASP A 49 1.50 -14.60 -23.92
N GLN A 50 0.34 -15.14 -24.30
CA GLN A 50 -0.94 -14.80 -23.69
C GLN A 50 -1.04 -15.23 -22.22
N ALA A 51 -0.43 -16.35 -21.84
CA ALA A 51 -0.43 -16.82 -20.47
C ALA A 51 0.41 -15.91 -19.58
N ALA A 52 1.59 -15.50 -20.07
CA ALA A 52 2.44 -14.54 -19.38
C ALA A 52 1.79 -13.15 -19.27
N SER A 53 1.17 -12.65 -20.35
CA SER A 53 0.42 -11.39 -20.35
C SER A 53 -0.71 -11.40 -19.31
N ASN A 54 -1.52 -12.47 -19.30
CA ASN A 54 -2.60 -12.63 -18.33
C ASN A 54 -2.09 -12.72 -16.89
N SER A 55 -1.00 -13.45 -16.66
CA SER A 55 -0.40 -13.58 -15.34
C SER A 55 0.12 -12.24 -14.81
N LEU A 56 0.80 -11.45 -15.65
CA LEU A 56 1.28 -10.11 -15.28
C LEU A 56 0.14 -9.16 -14.92
N ARG A 57 -0.93 -9.15 -15.72
CA ARG A 57 -2.11 -8.32 -15.46
C ARG A 57 -2.81 -8.72 -14.16
N GLN A 58 -2.99 -10.02 -13.93
CA GLN A 58 -3.55 -10.53 -12.68
C GLN A 58 -2.70 -10.14 -11.46
N CYS A 59 -1.36 -10.16 -11.58
CA CYS A 59 -0.48 -9.71 -10.50
C CYS A 59 -0.61 -8.20 -10.24
N ALA A 60 -0.69 -7.37 -11.29
CA ALA A 60 -0.87 -5.93 -11.17
C ALA A 60 -2.23 -5.58 -10.53
N ASP A 61 -3.31 -6.23 -10.98
CA ASP A 61 -4.65 -6.08 -10.43
C ASP A 61 -4.70 -6.48 -8.95
N ARG A 62 -4.13 -7.64 -8.61
CA ARG A 62 -4.07 -8.13 -7.22
C ARG A 62 -3.31 -7.17 -6.32
N LEU A 63 -2.16 -6.65 -6.77
CA LEU A 63 -1.41 -5.65 -6.01
C LEU A 63 -2.25 -4.38 -5.80
N CYS A 64 -2.97 -3.93 -6.82
CA CYS A 64 -3.86 -2.77 -6.74
C CYS A 64 -4.98 -2.97 -5.70
N GLU A 65 -5.61 -4.15 -5.65
CA GLU A 65 -6.63 -4.46 -4.66
C GLU A 65 -6.07 -4.49 -3.24
N GLN A 66 -4.94 -5.16 -3.04
CA GLN A 66 -4.27 -5.21 -1.73
C GLN A 66 -3.89 -3.82 -1.20
N LEU A 67 -3.46 -2.91 -2.09
CA LEU A 67 -3.20 -1.52 -1.71
C LEU A 67 -4.48 -0.81 -1.27
N LYS A 68 -5.59 -0.97 -1.99
CA LYS A 68 -6.88 -0.35 -1.62
C LYS A 68 -7.37 -0.84 -0.27
N GLU A 69 -7.21 -2.13 0.02
CA GLU A 69 -7.54 -2.69 1.34
C GLU A 69 -6.65 -2.10 2.44
N CYS A 70 -5.34 -2.02 2.20
CA CYS A 70 -4.40 -1.40 3.11
C CYS A 70 -4.75 0.07 3.40
N MET A 71 -5.16 0.82 2.37
CA MET A 71 -5.60 2.21 2.53
C MET A 71 -6.85 2.36 3.38
N LYS A 72 -7.84 1.48 3.16
CA LYS A 72 -9.07 1.47 3.97
C LYS A 72 -8.76 1.14 5.43
N ALA A 73 -7.95 0.11 5.68
CA ALA A 73 -7.55 -0.27 7.03
C ALA A 73 -6.80 0.87 7.74
N THR A 74 -5.83 1.48 7.07
CA THR A 74 -5.04 2.59 7.63
C THR A 74 -5.91 3.80 7.95
N LYS A 75 -6.88 4.13 7.09
CA LYS A 75 -7.86 5.19 7.35
C LYS A 75 -8.70 4.90 8.59
N LEU A 76 -9.28 3.70 8.70
CA LEU A 76 -10.10 3.31 9.84
C LEU A 76 -9.30 3.38 11.14
N THR A 77 -8.10 2.79 11.16
CA THR A 77 -7.22 2.84 12.33
C THR A 77 -6.81 4.27 12.69
N SER A 78 -6.54 5.12 11.70
CA SER A 78 -6.25 6.54 11.95
C SER A 78 -7.41 7.27 12.60
N GLU A 79 -8.65 7.00 12.17
CA GLU A 79 -9.87 7.60 12.72
C GLU A 79 -10.12 7.11 14.16
N GLU A 80 -9.98 5.80 14.40
CA GLU A 80 -10.12 5.18 15.73
C GLU A 80 -9.09 5.70 16.74
N VAL A 81 -7.81 5.73 16.37
CA VAL A 81 -6.72 6.20 17.26
C VAL A 81 -6.88 7.69 17.59
N SER A 82 -7.33 8.49 16.62
CA SER A 82 -7.59 9.93 16.86
C SER A 82 -8.74 10.15 17.84
N LEU A 83 -9.73 9.26 17.89
CA LEU A 83 -10.84 9.31 18.85
C LEU A 83 -10.39 8.90 20.26
N THR A 84 -9.51 7.91 20.39
CA THR A 84 -8.99 7.46 21.69
C THR A 84 -8.03 8.46 22.33
N ASP A 85 -7.22 9.15 21.53
CA ASP A 85 -6.35 10.22 22.03
C ASP A 85 -7.17 11.42 22.54
N GLY A 86 -8.25 11.79 21.85
CA GLY A 86 -9.12 12.91 22.26
C GLY A 86 -10.03 12.65 23.47
N LEU A 87 -10.13 11.41 23.95
CA LEU A 87 -10.86 11.03 25.17
C LEU A 87 -9.96 10.92 26.41
N SER A 88 -8.65 11.11 26.24
CA SER A 88 -7.66 11.04 27.32
C SER A 88 -7.30 12.42 27.91
N GLU A 89 -8.02 13.48 27.54
CA GLU A 89 -7.89 14.86 28.07
C GLU A 89 -9.02 15.22 29.05
#